data_AF-A0A9Q3V699-F1
#
_entry.id   AF-A0A9Q3V699-F1
#
_cell.length_a   1.000
_cell.length_b   1.000
_cell.length_c   1.000
_cell.angle_alpha   90.00
_cell.angle_beta   90.00
_cell.angle_gamma   90.00
#
_symmetry.space_group_name_H-M   'P 1'
#
loop_
_entity.id
_entity.type
_entity.pdbx_description
1 polymer ?
#
loop_
_entity_poly.entity_id
_entity_poly.type
_entity_poly.pdbx_seq_one_letter_code
_entity_poly.pdbx_strand_id
1 'polypeptide(L)' 'MTSFKFNKNSGCVKVWVSLILNGTYTLEQCPTLINLHACVEEVLKDMGFQEDKEKHTA' A
#
# COMPACT_ATOMS: atom_id res chain seq x y z
N MET A 1 3.17 25.52 -10.11
CA MET A 1 3.89 24.63 -9.17
C MET A 1 3.13 23.32 -9.10
N THR A 2 3.67 22.24 -9.66
CA THR A 2 3.04 20.92 -9.63
C THR A 2 3.24 20.30 -8.25
N SER A 3 2.16 20.11 -7.50
CA SER A 3 2.18 19.34 -6.24
C SER A 3 2.49 17.89 -6.59
N PHE A 4 3.65 17.38 -6.15
CA PHE A 4 4.01 15.98 -6.33
C PHE A 4 3.15 15.12 -5.39
N LYS A 5 2.28 14.29 -5.96
CA LYS A 5 1.43 13.33 -5.25
C LYS A 5 1.49 11.97 -5.93
N PHE A 6 1.49 10.91 -5.14
CA PHE A 6 1.33 9.55 -5.63
C PHE A 6 -0.09 9.33 -6.13
N ASN A 7 -0.23 8.36 -7.03
CA ASN A 7 -1.50 7.86 -7.56
C ASN A 7 -1.33 6.37 -7.94
N LYS A 8 -2.42 5.69 -8.26
CA LYS A 8 -2.42 4.25 -8.64
C LYS A 8 -1.48 3.87 -9.79
N ASN A 9 -1.10 4.81 -10.65
CA ASN A 9 -0.18 4.57 -11.76
C ASN A 9 1.29 4.74 -11.36
N SER A 10 1.58 5.24 -10.15
CA SER A 10 2.94 5.45 -9.65
C SER A 10 3.64 4.12 -9.42
N GLY A 11 4.90 4.00 -9.87
CA GLY A 11 5.71 2.79 -9.66
C GLY A 11 5.86 2.43 -8.19
N CYS A 12 6.06 3.43 -7.33
CA CYS A 12 6.17 3.23 -5.88
C CYS A 12 4.89 2.62 -5.27
N VAL A 13 3.71 3.10 -5.67
CA VAL A 13 2.42 2.55 -5.21
C VAL A 13 2.28 1.09 -5.64
N LYS A 14 2.58 0.77 -6.91
CA LYS A 14 2.51 -0.61 -7.43
C LYS A 14 3.45 -1.56 -6.69
N VAL A 15 4.68 -1.13 -6.40
CA VAL A 15 5.64 -1.94 -5.63
C VAL A 15 5.09 -2.25 -4.24
N TRP A 16 4.58 -1.25 -3.53
CA TRP A 16 3.99 -1.45 -2.20
C TRP A 16 2.77 -2.38 -2.23
N VAL A 17 1.86 -2.18 -3.17
CA VAL A 17 0.70 -3.07 -3.36
C VAL A 17 1.16 -4.52 -3.59
N SER A 18 2.12 -4.75 -4.48
CA SER A 18 2.65 -6.10 -4.74
C SER A 18 3.31 -6.72 -3.52
N LEU A 19 4.08 -5.95 -2.74
CA LEU A 19 4.73 -6.44 -1.53
C LEU A 19 3.71 -6.83 -0.45
N ILE A 20 2.61 -6.07 -0.35
CA ILE A 20 1.53 -6.36 0.60
C ILE A 20 0.74 -7.60 0.17
N LEU A 21 0.37 -7.69 -1.11
CA LEU A 21 -0.35 -8.87 -1.63
C LEU A 21 0.49 -10.15 -1.55
N ASN A 22 1.82 -10.04 -1.64
CA ASN A 22 2.73 -11.18 -1.45
C ASN A 22 2.99 -11.52 0.04
N GLY A 23 2.41 -10.77 0.98
CA GLY A 23 2.62 -10.97 2.43
C GLY A 23 4.03 -10.60 2.91
N THR A 24 4.83 -9.89 2.12
CA THR A 24 6.17 -9.42 2.52
C THR A 24 6.08 -8.29 3.54
N TYR A 25 5.08 -7.42 3.38
CA TYR A 25 4.77 -6.34 4.30
C TYR A 25 3.26 -6.29 4.57
N THR A 26 2.85 -5.72 5.70
CA THR A 26 1.46 -5.35 5.94
C THR A 26 1.20 -3.90 5.53
N LEU A 27 -0.07 -3.52 5.36
CA LEU A 27 -0.44 -2.13 5.12
C LEU A 27 0.09 -1.21 6.22
N GLU A 28 0.05 -1.66 7.49
CA GLU A 28 0.59 -0.94 8.65
C GLU A 28 2.10 -0.64 8.54
N GLN A 29 2.86 -1.42 7.76
CA GLN A 29 4.30 -1.21 7.51
C GLN A 29 4.58 -0.24 6.35
N CYS A 30 3.57 0.13 5.56
CA CYS A 30 3.72 1.12 4.50
C CYS A 30 4.03 2.51 5.11
N PRO A 31 5.06 3.24 4.65
CA PRO A 31 5.39 4.54 5.25
C PRO A 31 4.36 5.61 4.88
N THR A 32 4.06 6.47 5.85
CA THR A 32 3.25 7.68 5.68
C THR A 32 4.06 8.80 5.01
N LEU A 33 4.42 8.60 3.75
CA LEU A 33 5.16 9.57 2.93
C LEU A 33 4.22 10.30 1.97
N ILE A 34 4.04 11.61 2.16
CA ILE A 34 3.12 12.44 1.35
C ILE A 34 1.70 11.86 1.41
N ASN A 35 1.26 11.15 0.37
CA ASN A 35 -0.02 10.46 0.29
C ASN A 35 0.13 8.97 -0.07
N LEU A 36 1.33 8.40 0.06
CA LEU A 36 1.65 7.03 -0.36
C LEU A 36 0.77 6.00 0.37
N HIS A 37 0.77 6.00 1.71
CA HIS A 37 -0.03 5.06 2.50
C HIS A 37 -1.50 5.08 2.11
N ALA A 38 -2.12 6.27 2.10
CA ALA A 38 -3.52 6.43 1.73
C ALA A 38 -3.81 5.95 0.30
N CYS A 39 -2.89 6.20 -0.64
CA CYS A 39 -3.06 5.76 -2.02
C CYS A 39 -2.90 4.23 -2.17
N VAL A 40 -1.98 3.61 -1.43
CA VAL A 40 -1.81 2.16 -1.40
C VAL A 40 -3.04 1.50 -0.78
N GLU A 41 -3.54 2.04 0.34
CA GLU A 41 -4.77 1.59 1.00
C GLU A 41 -5.98 1.64 0.05
N GLU A 42 -6.15 2.74 -0.69
CA GLU A 42 -7.22 2.90 -1.68
C GLU A 42 -7.13 1.83 -2.78
N VAL A 43 -5.94 1.60 -3.35
CA VAL A 43 -5.75 0.59 -4.40
C VAL A 43 -6.02 -0.83 -3.86
N LEU A 44 -5.56 -1.14 -2.65
CA LEU A 44 -5.83 -2.44 -2.03
C LEU A 44 -7.34 -2.64 -1.81
N LYS A 45 -8.06 -1.62 -1.33
CA LYS A 45 -9.53 -1.66 -1.19
C LYS A 45 -10.23 -1.86 -2.53
N ASP A 46 -9.81 -1.17 -3.59
CA ASP A 46 -10.33 -1.34 -4.95
C ASP A 46 -10.12 -2.78 -5.48
N MET A 47 -9.06 -3.45 -5.02
CA MET A 47 -8.75 -4.85 -5.35
C MET A 47 -9.48 -5.87 -4.46
N GLY A 48 -10.27 -5.42 -3.48
CA GLY A 48 -10.98 -6.30 -2.54
C GLY A 48 -10.11 -6.88 -1.44
N PHE A 49 -8.94 -6.28 -1.15
CA PHE A 49 -8.08 -6.69 -0.06
C PHE A 49 -8.80 -6.50 1.29
N GLN A 50 -8.98 -7.60 2.03
CA GLN A 50 -9.44 -7.60 3.41
C GLN A 50 -8.22 -7.86 4.29
N GLU A 51 -7.99 -7.02 5.28
CA GLU A 51 -6.81 -7.15 6.13
C GLU A 51 -7.04 -8.30 7.12
N ASP A 52 -6.62 -9.51 6.73
CA ASP A 52 -6.64 -10.68 7.61
C ASP A 52 -5.53 -10.47 8.65
N LYS A 53 -5.90 -10.04 9.86
CA LYS A 53 -4.96 -9.90 10.98
C LYS A 53 -4.56 -11.26 11.54
N GLU A 54 -3.91 -12.10 10.74
CA GLU A 54 -3.26 -13.31 11.22
C GLU A 54 -1.76 -13.03 11.38
N LYS A 55 -1.40 -12.76 12.64
CA LYS A 55 -0.06 -12.42 13.11
C LYS A 55 0.91 -13.52 12.69
N HIS A 56 1.79 -13.23 11.73
CA HIS A 56 2.96 -14.06 11.46
C HIS A 56 3.97 -13.86 12.60
N THR A 57 3.78 -14.60 13.69
CA THR A 57 4.81 -14.83 14.70
C THR A 57 5.79 -15.85 14.11
N ALA A 58 6.97 -15.37 13.73
CA ALA A 58 8.19 -16.17 13.64
C ALA A 58 9.11 -15.77 14.78
#